data_AF-A0A2Z6RA92-F1
#
_entry.id   AF-A0A2Z6RA92-F1
#
_cell.length_a   1.000
_cell.length_b   1.000
_cell.length_c   1.000
_cell.angle_alpha   90.00
_cell.angle_beta   90.00
_cell.angle_gamma   90.00
#
_symmetry.space_group_name_H-M   'P 1'
#
loop_
_entity.id
_entity.type
_entity.pdbx_description
1 polymer ?
#
loop_
_entity_poly.entity_id
_entity_poly.type
_entity_poly.pdbx_seq_one_letter_code
_entity_poly.pdbx_strand_id
1 'polypeptide(L)'
;MAPHFRLISIAQATKFLPSGFSEFTKSRPIASFTVAAIDDLFSVIVPHFTNYPSQTQKRSDFLLWAKVVELVHSGSHRTESGLLEIVSLASAINRGISDKRSLIEPCLSGLSPNWICGFTDGESCLDIKITARGII
;
A
#
# COMPACT_ATOMS: atom_id res chain seq x y z
N MET A 1 23.61 6.97 8.94
CA MET A 1 22.74 8.15 8.80
C MET A 1 21.53 7.75 7.95
N ALA A 2 20.51 7.14 8.57
CA ALA A 2 19.29 6.69 7.88
C ALA A 2 18.16 6.46 8.91
N PRO A 3 17.43 7.53 9.28
CA PRO A 3 15.99 7.34 9.56
C PRO A 3 15.09 8.48 9.06
N HIS A 4 15.65 9.57 8.53
CA HIS A 4 14.92 10.83 8.36
C HIS A 4 13.89 10.82 7.21
N PHE A 5 14.13 10.08 6.12
CA PHE A 5 13.24 10.10 4.95
C PHE A 5 11.94 9.30 5.14
N ARG A 6 11.95 8.22 5.94
CA ARG A 6 10.73 7.40 6.17
C ARG A 6 9.69 8.07 7.07
N LEU A 7 10.08 9.10 7.83
CA LEU A 7 9.17 9.85 8.69
C LEU A 7 8.39 10.93 7.92
N ILE A 8 8.96 11.45 6.84
CA ILE A 8 8.34 12.50 6.01
C ILE A 8 7.11 11.94 5.29
N SER A 9 7.17 10.70 4.79
CA SER A 9 6.04 10.07 4.09
C SER A 9 4.84 9.79 5.01
N ILE A 10 5.07 9.46 6.27
CA ILE A 10 4.00 9.23 7.27
C ILE A 10 3.32 10.56 7.65
N ALA A 11 4.09 11.63 7.84
CA ALA A 11 3.56 12.96 8.12
C ALA A 11 2.76 13.54 6.93
N GLN A 12 3.09 13.12 5.70
CA GLN A 12 2.29 13.44 4.52
C GLN A 12 1.01 12.61 4.48
N ALA A 13 1.08 11.30 4.78
CA ALA A 13 -0.10 10.43 4.82
C ALA A 13 -1.17 10.95 5.79
N THR A 14 -0.79 11.40 6.99
CA THR A 14 -1.72 11.99 7.97
C THR A 14 -2.36 13.31 7.52
N LYS A 15 -1.74 14.02 6.57
CA LYS A 15 -2.27 15.27 6.00
C LYS A 15 -3.32 15.01 4.92
N PHE A 16 -3.17 13.93 4.16
CA PHE A 16 -4.05 13.60 3.03
C PHE A 16 -5.13 12.58 3.39
N LEU A 17 -4.88 11.75 4.42
CA LEU A 17 -5.82 10.79 4.97
C LEU A 17 -6.15 11.24 6.39
N PRO A 18 -7.31 11.89 6.62
CA PRO A 18 -7.69 12.41 7.93
C PRO A 18 -7.96 11.29 8.96
N SER A 19 -7.97 10.03 8.52
CA SER A 19 -8.17 8.85 9.33
C SER A 19 -6.90 8.02 9.47
N GLY A 20 -6.61 7.59 10.69
CA GLY A 20 -5.46 6.73 11.02
C GLY A 20 -4.72 7.15 12.28
N PHE A 21 -3.87 6.27 12.78
CA PHE A 21 -2.97 6.55 13.88
C PHE A 21 -1.54 6.17 13.52
N SER A 22 -0.58 6.84 14.14
CA SER A 22 0.84 6.58 13.98
C SER A 22 1.40 5.86 15.21
N GLU A 23 2.11 4.76 15.00
CA GLU A 23 2.81 4.05 16.07
C GLU A 23 4.33 4.05 15.82
N PHE A 24 5.11 4.21 16.88
CA PHE A 24 6.57 4.20 16.84
C PHE A 24 7.10 2.94 17.52
N THR A 25 8.00 2.23 16.85
CA THR A 25 8.65 1.06 17.45
C THR A 25 9.82 1.53 18.32
N LYS A 26 9.90 1.10 19.58
CA LYS A 26 10.99 1.50 20.50
C LYS A 26 12.36 0.91 20.13
N SER A 27 12.38 -0.24 19.48
CA SER A 27 13.60 -1.01 19.17
C SER A 27 14.23 -0.67 17.82
N ARG A 28 13.52 0.01 16.92
CA ARG A 28 14.00 0.43 15.59
C ARG A 28 13.45 1.81 15.27
N PRO A 29 14.18 2.69 14.56
CA PRO A 29 13.68 4.00 14.18
C PRO A 29 12.68 3.89 13.01
N ILE A 30 11.59 3.17 13.25
CA ILE A 30 10.52 2.89 12.30
C ILE A 30 9.23 3.41 12.94
N ALA A 31 8.51 4.22 12.17
CA ALA A 31 7.13 4.56 12.44
C ALA A 31 6.24 3.83 11.42
N SER A 32 5.00 3.54 11.83
CA SER A 32 3.97 2.95 10.99
C SER A 32 2.74 3.85 11.03
N PHE A 33 2.09 4.02 9.88
CA PHE A 33 0.77 4.63 9.78
C PHE A 33 -0.26 3.55 9.50
N THR A 34 -1.29 3.49 10.35
CA THR A 34 -2.30 2.44 10.30
C THR A 34 -3.70 3.04 10.32
N VAL A 35 -4.55 2.59 9.40
CA VAL A 35 -6.00 2.84 9.41
C VAL A 35 -6.69 1.51 9.69
N ALA A 36 -7.49 1.46 10.75
CA ALA A 36 -8.12 0.21 11.21
C ALA A 36 -9.64 0.32 11.38
N ALA A 37 -10.18 1.54 11.54
CA ALA A 37 -11.61 1.75 11.66
C ALA A 37 -12.30 1.39 10.34
N ILE A 38 -13.29 0.49 10.38
CA ILE A 38 -13.94 -0.01 9.18
C ILE A 38 -14.61 1.10 8.36
N ASP A 39 -15.21 2.08 9.03
CA ASP A 39 -15.87 3.21 8.39
C ASP A 39 -14.86 4.07 7.62
N ASP A 40 -13.67 4.29 8.17
CA ASP A 40 -12.59 5.03 7.50
C ASP A 40 -12.01 4.25 6.32
N LEU A 41 -11.84 2.94 6.47
CA LEU A 41 -11.39 2.08 5.38
C LEU A 41 -12.38 2.14 4.21
N PHE A 42 -13.67 2.05 4.50
CA PHE A 42 -14.74 2.08 3.49
C PHE A 42 -14.96 3.46 2.87
N SER A 43 -14.99 4.53 3.68
CA SER A 43 -15.38 5.88 3.22
C SER A 43 -14.22 6.75 2.74
N VAL A 44 -12.98 6.46 3.15
CA VAL A 44 -11.79 7.27 2.81
C VAL A 44 -10.80 6.47 1.97
N ILE A 45 -10.35 5.31 2.48
CA ILE A 45 -9.23 4.56 1.88
C ILE A 45 -9.64 3.91 0.56
N VAL A 46 -10.74 3.15 0.54
CA VAL A 46 -11.22 2.48 -0.68
C VAL A 46 -11.51 3.49 -1.80
N PRO A 47 -12.23 4.62 -1.58
CA PRO A 47 -12.47 5.62 -2.61
C PRO A 47 -11.19 6.28 -3.12
N HIS A 48 -10.22 6.59 -2.23
CA HIS A 48 -8.95 7.20 -2.64
C HIS A 48 -8.19 6.30 -3.63
N PHE A 49 -7.95 5.04 -3.27
CA PHE A 49 -7.18 4.12 -4.12
C PHE A 49 -7.98 3.56 -5.31
N THR A 50 -9.30 3.76 -5.34
CA THR A 50 -10.13 3.54 -6.53
C THR A 50 -9.95 4.67 -7.55
N ASN A 51 -9.96 5.92 -7.08
CA ASN A 51 -9.78 7.10 -7.94
C ASN A 51 -8.32 7.31 -8.38
N TYR A 52 -7.37 6.90 -7.55
CA TYR A 52 -5.93 6.97 -7.80
C TYR A 52 -5.31 5.57 -7.71
N PRO A 53 -5.55 4.70 -8.71
CA PRO A 53 -5.13 3.30 -8.65
C PRO A 53 -3.61 3.15 -8.64
N SER A 54 -3.13 2.18 -7.86
CA SER A 54 -1.73 1.75 -7.90
C SER A 54 -1.38 1.20 -9.29
N GLN A 55 -0.20 1.53 -9.79
CA GLN A 55 0.31 1.06 -11.09
C GLN A 55 1.16 -0.21 -10.96
N THR A 56 1.27 -0.76 -9.75
CA THR A 56 2.02 -1.99 -9.46
C THR A 56 1.09 -3.19 -9.27
N GLN A 57 1.67 -4.39 -9.13
CA GLN A 57 0.92 -5.62 -8.80
C GLN A 57 0.12 -5.51 -7.48
N LYS A 58 0.45 -4.55 -6.61
CA LYS A 58 -0.31 -4.28 -5.38
C LYS A 58 -1.77 -3.87 -5.66
N ARG A 59 -2.08 -3.44 -6.88
CA ARG A 59 -3.45 -3.13 -7.32
C ARG A 59 -4.37 -4.34 -7.20
N SER A 60 -3.92 -5.52 -7.61
CA SER A 60 -4.72 -6.76 -7.53
C SER A 60 -5.11 -7.08 -6.09
N ASP A 61 -4.13 -6.99 -5.19
CA ASP A 61 -4.34 -7.19 -3.75
C ASP A 61 -5.32 -6.16 -3.18
N PHE A 62 -5.18 -4.90 -3.59
CA PHE A 62 -6.09 -3.83 -3.17
C PHE A 62 -7.54 -4.10 -3.60
N LEU A 63 -7.77 -4.56 -4.83
CA LEU A 63 -9.13 -4.83 -5.32
C LEU A 63 -9.81 -5.96 -4.54
N LEU A 64 -9.06 -7.02 -4.22
CA LEU A 64 -9.56 -8.11 -3.37
C LEU A 64 -9.82 -7.62 -1.94
N TRP A 65 -8.89 -6.84 -1.39
CA TRP A 65 -9.01 -6.26 -0.06
C TRP A 65 -10.19 -5.30 0.05
N ALA A 66 -10.44 -4.47 -0.96
CA ALA A 66 -11.58 -3.55 -0.99
C ALA A 66 -12.93 -4.29 -0.91
N LYS A 67 -13.06 -5.42 -1.62
CA LYS A 67 -14.24 -6.30 -1.49
C LYS A 67 -14.40 -6.84 -0.07
N VAL A 68 -13.30 -7.22 0.59
CA VAL A 68 -13.34 -7.65 1.99
C VAL A 68 -13.82 -6.51 2.90
N VAL A 69 -13.35 -5.27 2.68
CA VAL A 69 -13.82 -4.09 3.42
C VAL A 69 -15.33 -3.89 3.23
N GLU A 70 -15.85 -4.01 2.02
CA GLU A 70 -17.29 -3.90 1.72
C GLU A 70 -18.12 -4.99 2.44
N LEU A 71 -17.65 -6.23 2.43
CA LEU A 71 -18.30 -7.35 3.14
C LEU A 71 -18.27 -7.17 4.66
N VAL A 72 -17.19 -6.62 5.20
CA VAL A 72 -17.10 -6.34 6.64
C VAL A 72 -18.01 -5.17 7.02
N HIS A 73 -17.98 -4.08 6.26
CA HIS A 73 -18.80 -2.89 6.49
C HIS A 73 -20.31 -3.17 6.39
N SER A 74 -20.73 -4.01 5.44
CA SER A 74 -22.14 -4.44 5.31
C SER A 74 -22.61 -5.42 6.41
N GLY A 75 -21.72 -5.91 7.27
CA GLY A 75 -22.03 -6.91 8.29
C GLY A 75 -22.07 -8.35 7.78
N SER A 76 -21.80 -8.59 6.50
CA SER A 76 -21.84 -9.93 5.87
C SER A 76 -20.89 -10.94 6.51
N HIS A 77 -19.78 -10.48 7.08
CA HIS A 77 -18.80 -11.27 7.83
C HIS A 77 -19.39 -12.04 9.05
N ARG A 78 -20.61 -11.69 9.49
CA ARG A 78 -21.31 -12.37 10.60
C ARG A 78 -22.11 -13.60 10.16
N THR A 79 -22.21 -13.83 8.85
CA THR A 79 -22.85 -15.02 8.28
C THR A 79 -21.77 -16.02 7.86
N GLU A 80 -22.10 -17.31 7.89
CA GLU A 80 -21.18 -18.36 7.44
C GLU A 80 -20.76 -18.14 5.97
N SER A 81 -21.73 -17.85 5.09
CA SER A 81 -21.47 -17.58 3.68
C SER A 81 -20.54 -16.38 3.48
N GLY A 82 -20.78 -15.27 4.18
CA GLY A 82 -19.93 -14.08 4.07
C GLY A 82 -18.54 -14.28 4.68
N LEU A 83 -18.42 -15.06 5.75
CA LEU A 83 -17.12 -15.41 6.31
C LEU A 83 -16.32 -16.30 5.35
N LEU A 84 -16.95 -17.31 4.73
CA LEU A 84 -16.30 -18.17 3.73
C LEU A 84 -15.84 -17.37 2.51
N GLU A 85 -16.63 -16.39 2.06
CA GLU A 85 -16.25 -15.49 0.98
C GLU A 85 -15.03 -14.64 1.35
N ILE A 86 -15.01 -14.05 2.56
CA ILE A 86 -13.86 -13.29 3.06
C ILE A 86 -12.60 -14.15 3.12
N VAL A 87 -12.70 -15.38 3.63
CA VAL A 87 -11.57 -16.32 3.69
C VAL A 87 -11.05 -16.65 2.29
N SER A 88 -11.96 -16.91 1.34
CA SER A 88 -11.61 -17.15 -0.05
C SER A 88 -10.85 -15.97 -0.67
N LEU A 89 -11.37 -14.75 -0.52
CA LEU A 89 -10.71 -13.52 -1.00
C LEU A 89 -9.36 -13.29 -0.32
N ALA A 90 -9.30 -13.39 1.01
CA ALA A 90 -8.07 -13.18 1.79
C ALA A 90 -6.97 -14.19 1.44
N SER A 91 -7.34 -15.42 1.07
CA SER A 91 -6.41 -16.46 0.64
C SER A 91 -5.65 -16.13 -0.66
N ALA A 92 -6.12 -15.14 -1.43
CA ALA A 92 -5.50 -14.68 -2.67
C ALA A 92 -4.75 -13.34 -2.53
N ILE A 93 -4.75 -12.71 -1.35
CA ILE A 93 -4.09 -11.42 -1.09
C ILE A 93 -2.64 -11.63 -0.65
N ASN A 94 -1.72 -10.79 -1.14
CA ASN A 94 -0.28 -10.80 -0.82
C ASN A 94 0.39 -12.15 -1.17
N ARG A 95 0.67 -12.97 -0.15
CA ARG A 95 1.29 -14.31 -0.30
C ARG A 95 0.27 -15.44 -0.23
N GLY A 96 -0.97 -15.14 0.16
CA GLY A 96 -2.08 -16.10 0.18
C GLY A 96 -1.78 -17.43 0.90
N ILE A 97 -2.62 -18.42 0.61
CA ILE A 97 -2.39 -19.85 0.93
C ILE A 97 -1.99 -20.63 -0.34
N SER A 98 -2.24 -20.08 -1.54
CA SER A 98 -1.91 -20.70 -2.82
C SER A 98 -0.91 -19.87 -3.63
N ASP A 99 0.07 -20.51 -4.27
CA ASP A 99 1.07 -19.87 -5.16
C ASP A 99 0.48 -19.27 -6.45
N LYS A 100 -0.82 -19.41 -6.69
CA LYS A 100 -1.48 -18.92 -7.90
C LYS A 100 -1.95 -17.48 -7.72
N ARG A 101 -1.07 -16.53 -8.02
CA ARG A 101 -1.44 -15.11 -8.08
C ARG A 101 -2.05 -14.81 -9.46
N SER A 102 -3.26 -14.25 -9.49
CA SER A 102 -3.76 -13.63 -10.73
C SER A 102 -2.94 -12.36 -10.96
N LEU A 103 -1.98 -12.42 -11.88
CA LEU A 103 -1.16 -11.28 -12.23
C LEU A 103 -2.00 -10.32 -13.07
N ILE A 104 -2.47 -9.24 -12.45
CA ILE A 104 -2.86 -8.06 -13.24
C ILE A 104 -1.53 -7.46 -13.71
N GLU A 105 -1.31 -7.49 -15.02
CA GLU A 105 -0.16 -6.83 -15.63
C GLU A 105 -0.17 -5.33 -15.25
N PRO A 106 0.95 -4.80 -14.72
CA PRO A 106 1.02 -3.39 -14.36
C PRO A 106 0.78 -2.52 -15.60
N CYS A 107 -0.15 -1.58 -15.49
CA CYS A 107 -0.46 -0.62 -16.55
C CYS A 107 0.56 0.52 -16.50
N LEU A 108 1.65 0.41 -17.26
CA LEU A 108 2.74 1.39 -17.25
C LEU A 108 2.58 2.53 -18.28
N SER A 109 1.46 2.58 -19.01
CA SER A 109 1.19 3.65 -19.97
C SER A 109 0.60 4.88 -19.29
N GLY A 110 1.13 6.07 -19.60
CA GLY A 110 0.56 7.33 -19.14
C GLY A 110 0.74 7.63 -17.65
N LEU A 111 1.85 7.19 -17.04
CA LEU A 111 2.15 7.49 -15.63
C LEU A 111 2.22 8.99 -15.38
N SER A 112 1.50 9.47 -14.36
CA SER A 112 1.57 10.88 -13.98
C SER A 112 2.93 11.19 -13.33
N PRO A 113 3.48 12.40 -13.54
CA PRO A 113 4.73 12.81 -12.89
C PRO A 113 4.65 12.70 -11.35
N ASN A 114 3.49 13.02 -10.77
CA ASN A 114 3.26 12.92 -9.32
C ASN A 114 3.34 11.48 -8.81
N TRP A 115 2.83 10.50 -9.59
CA TRP A 115 2.96 9.10 -9.23
C TRP A 115 4.42 8.65 -9.28
N ILE A 116 5.17 9.06 -10.31
CA ILE A 116 6.60 8.73 -10.44
C ILE A 116 7.38 9.29 -9.25
N CYS A 117 7.18 10.57 -8.90
CA CYS A 117 7.82 11.18 -7.74
C CYS A 117 7.53 10.41 -6.44
N GLY A 118 6.26 10.10 -6.17
CA GLY A 118 5.89 9.35 -4.96
C GLY A 118 6.47 7.94 -4.93
N PHE A 119 6.54 7.27 -6.09
CA PHE A 119 7.16 5.95 -6.20
C PHE A 119 8.69 6.03 -5.99
N THR A 120 9.36 7.01 -6.60
CA THR A 120 10.81 7.22 -6.44
C THR A 120 11.18 7.61 -5.02
N ASP A 121 10.36 8.42 -4.34
CA ASP A 121 10.57 8.78 -2.94
C ASP A 121 10.53 7.56 -1.99
N GLY A 122 9.76 6.53 -2.37
CA GLY A 122 9.66 5.28 -1.61
C GLY A 122 10.75 4.25 -1.93
N GLU A 123 11.07 4.06 -3.22
CA GLU A 123 11.82 2.89 -3.70
C GLU A 123 13.13 3.23 -4.44
N SER A 124 13.39 4.49 -4.80
CA SER A 124 14.59 4.83 -5.57
C SER A 124 15.86 4.95 -4.71
N CYS A 125 17.01 4.83 -5.37
CA CYS A 125 18.32 5.05 -4.78
C CYS A 125 19.14 5.98 -5.69
N LEU A 126 19.81 6.96 -5.09
CA LEU A 126 20.75 7.84 -5.78
C LEU A 126 22.16 7.53 -5.27
N ASP A 127 23.01 6.98 -6.15
CA ASP A 127 24.40 6.65 -5.85
C ASP A 127 25.35 7.48 -6.73
N ILE A 128 26.42 8.01 -6.14
CA ILE A 128 27.44 8.80 -6.84
C ILE A 128 28.74 8.01 -6.82
N LYS A 129 29.09 7.42 -7.96
CA LYS A 129 30.33 6.65 -8.12
C LYS A 129 31.45 7.53 -8.67
N ILE A 130 32.46 7.79 -7.84
CA ILE A 130 33.71 8.46 -8.27
C ILE A 130 34.75 7.40 -8.63
N THR A 131 35.29 7.45 -9.84
CA THR A 131 36.35 6.56 -10.32
C THR A 131 37.57 7.35 -10.75
N ALA A 132 38.76 6.98 -10.28
CA ALA A 132 40.01 7.54 -10.79
C ALA A 132 40.17 7.17 -12.28
N ARG A 133 40.41 8.17 -13.13
CA ARG A 133 40.89 7.93 -14.50
C ARG A 133 42.40 7.84 -14.44
N GLY A 134 42.95 6.65 -14.72
CA GLY A 134 44.38 6.52 -14.95
C GLY A 134 44.78 7.37 -16.16
N ILE A 135 45.80 8.20 -15.99
CA ILE A 135 46.51 8.84 -17.10
C ILE A 135 47.47 7.77 -17.63
N ILE A 136 47.27 7.35 -18.88
CA ILE A 136 48.20 6.48 -19.63
C ILE A 136 49.39 7.31 -20.10
#